data_AF-A0A2V7VWG8-F1
#
_entry.id   AF-A0A2V7VWG8-F1
#
_cell.length_a   1.000
_cell.length_b   1.000
_cell.length_c   1.000
_cell.angle_alpha   90.00
_cell.angle_beta   90.00
_cell.angle_gamma   90.00
#
_symmetry.space_group_name_H-M   'P 1'
#
loop_
_entity.id
_entity.type
_entity.pdbx_description
1 polymer ?
#
loop_
_entity_poly.entity_id
_entity_poly.type
_entity_poly.pdbx_seq_one_letter_code
_entity_poly.pdbx_strand_id
1 'polypeptide(L)'
;MNLDNDLRRALRREPPPAGFAGRVMQRIGGAAGSQPAETRRRTKSPPLQWWRAAAATVMLAAVLGGYRIHEIRKGEQAKEQLLRAMSIASEKAAYAQQQVRQIGSH
;
A
#
# COMPACT_ATOMS: atom_id res chain seq x y z
N MET A 1 14.94 -7.12 -14.03
CA MET A 1 14.38 -7.06 -12.67
C MET A 1 13.60 -8.34 -12.44
N ASN A 2 13.97 -9.15 -11.45
CA ASN A 2 13.34 -10.45 -11.20
C ASN A 2 12.52 -10.35 -9.90
N LEU A 3 11.20 -10.28 -10.06
CA LEU A 3 10.25 -10.04 -8.97
C LEU A 3 10.35 -11.08 -7.85
N ASP A 4 10.65 -12.32 -8.19
CA ASP A 4 10.76 -13.43 -7.25
C ASP A 4 11.93 -13.24 -6.27
N ASN A 5 13.07 -12.76 -6.80
CA ASN A 5 14.24 -12.43 -6.00
C ASN A 5 14.01 -11.23 -5.07
N ASP A 6 13.28 -10.22 -5.55
CA ASP A 6 12.95 -9.03 -4.75
C ASP A 6 11.98 -9.37 -3.61
N LEU A 7 10.98 -10.21 -3.88
CA LEU A 7 10.06 -10.75 -2.87
C LEU A 7 10.80 -11.59 -1.82
N ARG A 8 11.68 -12.51 -2.25
CA ARG A 8 12.50 -13.29 -1.33
C ARG A 8 13.39 -12.42 -0.44
N ARG A 9 13.93 -11.34 -1.00
CA ARG A 9 14.77 -10.40 -0.26
C ARG A 9 13.96 -9.57 0.72
N ALA A 10 12.76 -9.13 0.34
CA ALA A 10 11.86 -8.36 1.18
C ALA A 10 11.22 -9.18 2.30
N LEU A 11 10.92 -10.46 2.07
CA LEU A 11 10.33 -11.37 3.06
C LEU A 11 11.38 -12.10 3.91
N ARG A 12 12.67 -11.77 3.76
CA ARG A 12 13.72 -12.39 4.56
C ARG A 12 13.51 -12.05 6.03
N ARG A 13 13.46 -13.08 6.89
CA ARG A 13 13.32 -12.89 8.34
C ARG A 13 14.56 -12.19 8.90
N GLU A 14 14.36 -11.00 9.44
CA GLU A 14 15.37 -10.23 10.18
C GLU A 14 15.05 -10.35 11.68
N PRO A 15 16.01 -10.75 12.53
CA PRO A 15 15.76 -10.83 13.97
C PRO A 15 15.45 -9.42 14.51
N PRO A 16 14.45 -9.29 15.39
CA PRO A 16 14.11 -7.99 15.95
C PRO A 16 15.22 -7.47 16.87
N PRO A 17 15.40 -6.15 16.97
CA PRO A 17 16.39 -5.56 17.87
C PRO A 17 16.08 -5.88 19.34
N ALA A 18 17.11 -5.93 20.18
CA ALA A 18 16.97 -6.19 21.61
C ALA A 18 15.92 -5.27 22.25
N GLY A 19 15.06 -5.83 23.11
CA GLY A 19 13.97 -5.10 23.77
C GLY A 19 12.77 -4.76 22.88
N PHE A 20 12.69 -5.23 21.62
CA PHE A 20 11.52 -5.05 20.77
C PHE A 20 10.24 -5.63 21.39
N ALA A 21 10.29 -6.88 21.85
CA ALA A 21 9.14 -7.55 22.47
C ALA A 21 8.62 -6.78 23.70
N GLY A 22 9.52 -6.31 24.57
CA GLY A 22 9.16 -5.51 25.74
C GLY A 22 8.46 -4.20 25.36
N ARG A 23 8.96 -3.48 24.35
CA ARG A 23 8.33 -2.23 23.86
C ARG A 23 6.95 -2.47 23.24
N VAL A 24 6.76 -3.57 22.53
CA VAL A 24 5.46 -3.94 21.94
C VAL A 24 4.47 -4.29 23.05
N MET A 25 4.87 -5.14 24.01
CA MET A 25 4.01 -5.51 25.14
C MET A 25 3.64 -4.30 26.00
N GLN A 26 4.56 -3.38 26.25
CA GLN A 26 4.28 -2.13 26.98
C GLN A 26 3.27 -1.24 26.24
N ARG A 27 3.33 -1.20 24.90
CA ARG A 27 2.38 -0.43 24.07
C ARG A 27 1.00 -1.07 24.03
N ILE A 28 0.91 -2.39 23.95
CA ILE A 28 -0.36 -3.13 23.94
C ILE A 28 -1.01 -3.06 25.33
N GLY A 29 -0.24 -3.27 26.40
CA GLY A 29 -0.73 -3.15 27.77
C GLY A 29 -1.17 -1.73 28.12
N GLY A 30 -0.51 -0.70 27.58
CA GLY A 30 -0.90 0.70 27.75
C GLY A 30 -2.13 1.13 26.94
N ALA A 31 -2.46 0.43 25.84
CA ALA A 31 -3.66 0.70 25.04
C ALA A 31 -4.93 0.02 25.60
N ALA A 32 -4.77 -1.07 26.36
CA ALA A 32 -5.87 -1.82 26.95
C ALA A 32 -6.31 -1.32 28.34
N GLY A 33 -5.59 -0.37 28.95
CA GLY A 33 -5.82 0.05 30.33
C GLY A 33 -5.71 1.56 30.52
N SER A 34 -6.82 2.28 30.38
CA SER A 34 -6.96 3.60 30.99
C SER A 34 -7.14 3.46 32.50
N GLN A 35 -6.02 3.63 33.23
CA GLN A 35 -5.86 4.07 34.65
C GLN A 35 -6.07 3.05 35.80
N PRO A 36 -5.58 3.32 37.03
CA PRO A 36 -4.32 3.95 37.47
C PRO A 36 -3.61 3.16 38.62
N ALA A 37 -2.29 3.28 38.80
CA ALA A 37 -1.64 3.09 40.12
C ALA A 37 -0.16 3.54 40.09
N GLU A 38 0.22 4.19 41.18
CA GLU A 38 1.47 4.89 41.42
C GLU A 38 2.74 4.03 41.31
N THR A 39 3.78 4.55 40.66
CA THR A 39 4.94 5.09 41.39
C THR A 39 5.96 5.75 40.44
N ARG A 40 6.31 7.00 40.77
CA ARG A 40 7.66 7.60 40.65
C ARG A 40 8.14 7.86 39.21
N ARG A 41 8.27 9.08 38.70
CA ARG A 41 8.79 10.32 39.29
C ARG A 41 8.40 11.50 38.37
N ARG A 42 8.12 12.66 38.97
CA ARG A 42 7.95 13.95 38.29
C ARG A 42 9.06 14.21 37.27
N THR A 43 8.71 14.42 36.01
CA THR A 43 9.29 15.49 35.20
C THR A 43 8.17 16.12 34.39
N LYS A 44 7.69 17.27 34.90
CA LYS A 44 6.80 18.17 34.18
C LYS A 44 7.54 18.65 32.93
N SER A 45 7.23 18.07 31.78
CA SER A 45 7.51 18.69 30.49
C SER A 45 6.17 18.86 29.79
N PRO A 46 5.90 20.04 29.18
CA PRO A 46 4.63 20.32 28.53
C PRO A 46 4.40 19.33 27.37
N PRO A 47 3.16 19.15 26.90
CA PRO A 47 2.73 17.98 26.15
C PRO A 47 3.20 18.01 24.68
N LEU A 48 4.52 17.92 24.45
CA LEU A 48 5.10 17.59 23.14
C LEU A 48 4.76 16.17 22.69
N GLN A 49 4.11 15.37 23.55
CA GLN A 49 3.72 14.00 23.25
C GLN A 49 2.59 13.92 22.21
N TRP A 50 1.69 14.90 22.14
CA TRP A 50 0.61 14.88 21.14
C TRP A 50 1.15 15.06 19.72
N TRP A 51 2.15 15.93 19.55
CA TRP A 51 2.85 16.11 18.26
C TRP A 51 3.61 14.85 17.83
N ARG A 52 4.20 14.12 18.78
CA ARG A 52 4.87 12.84 18.49
C ARG A 52 3.87 11.74 18.10
N ALA A 53 2.69 11.72 18.73
CA ALA A 53 1.62 10.81 18.34
C ALA A 53 1.09 11.15 16.94
N ALA A 54 0.84 12.43 16.65
CA ALA A 54 0.40 12.88 15.31
C ALA A 54 1.44 12.56 14.22
N ALA A 55 2.72 12.81 14.49
CA ALA A 55 3.80 12.49 13.57
C ALA A 55 3.90 10.98 13.29
N ALA A 56 3.70 10.13 14.31
CA ALA A 56 3.68 8.69 14.13
C ALA A 56 2.53 8.23 13.23
N THR A 57 1.34 8.81 13.39
CA THR A 57 0.16 8.48 12.56
C THR A 57 0.36 8.91 11.10
N VAL A 58 0.90 10.11 10.87
CA VAL A 58 1.20 10.61 9.52
C VAL A 58 2.28 9.75 8.85
N MET A 59 3.32 9.35 9.59
CA MET A 59 4.37 8.48 9.05
C MET A 59 3.83 7.09 8.72
N LEU A 60 2.96 6.54 9.57
CA LEU A 60 2.29 5.26 9.31
C LEU A 60 1.38 5.34 8.06
N ALA A 61 0.60 6.42 7.95
CA ALA A 61 -0.25 6.68 6.78
C ALA A 61 0.57 6.90 5.50
N ALA A 62 1.74 7.54 5.58
CA ALA A 62 2.64 7.71 4.43
C ALA A 62 3.27 6.38 3.99
N VAL A 63 3.63 5.50 4.93
CA VAL A 63 4.18 4.17 4.63
C VAL A 63 3.11 3.25 4.02
N LEU A 64 1.90 3.19 4.61
CA LEU A 64 0.82 2.37 4.07
C LEU A 64 0.20 2.97 2.79
N GLY A 65 0.01 4.29 2.74
CA GLY A 65 -0.59 4.99 1.61
C GLY A 65 0.36 5.18 0.42
N GLY A 66 1.64 5.43 0.69
CA GLY A 66 2.68 5.55 -0.34
C GLY A 66 2.89 4.28 -1.13
N TYR A 67 2.69 3.11 -0.50
CA TYR A 67 2.79 1.81 -1.18
C TYR A 67 1.69 1.63 -2.26
N ARG A 68 0.48 2.13 -2.00
CA ARG A 68 -0.66 2.06 -2.94
C ARG A 68 -0.50 3.01 -4.13
N ILE A 69 0.08 4.19 -3.90
CA ILE A 69 0.36 5.16 -4.97
C ILE A 69 1.39 4.63 -5.97
N HIS A 70 2.32 3.79 -5.53
CA HIS A 70 3.35 3.24 -6.40
C HIS A 70 2.83 2.17 -7.38
N GLU A 71 1.76 1.46 -7.02
CA GLU A 71 1.11 0.46 -7.89
C GLU A 71 0.26 1.09 -8.99
N ILE A 72 -0.36 2.25 -8.72
CA ILE A 72 -1.22 2.94 -9.69
C ILE A 72 -0.43 3.36 -10.95
N ARG A 73 0.80 3.83 -10.77
CA ARG A 73 1.68 4.26 -11.88
C ARG A 73 2.08 3.13 -12.83
N LYS A 74 2.14 1.88 -12.35
CA LYS A 74 2.41 0.72 -13.23
C LYS A 74 1.17 0.28 -14.00
N GLY A 75 -0.03 0.53 -13.46
CA GLY A 75 -1.29 0.22 -14.13
C GLY A 75 -1.62 1.15 -15.30
N GLU A 76 -1.19 2.42 -15.23
CA GLU A 76 -1.49 3.44 -16.26
C GLU A 76 -0.87 3.09 -17.62
N GLN A 77 0.40 2.67 -17.65
CA GLN A 77 1.07 2.28 -18.90
C GLN A 77 0.47 1.03 -19.54
N ALA A 78 0.04 0.05 -18.72
CA ALA A 78 -0.65 -1.13 -19.21
C ALA A 78 -2.04 -0.79 -19.78
N LYS A 79 -2.71 0.22 -19.22
CA LYS A 79 -4.01 0.71 -19.68
C LYS A 79 -3.93 1.32 -21.07
N GLU A 80 -2.92 2.15 -21.34
CA GLU A 80 -2.76 2.79 -22.66
C GLU A 80 -2.54 1.77 -23.78
N GLN A 81 -1.68 0.77 -23.55
CA GLN A 81 -1.41 -0.28 -24.52
C GLN A 81 -2.64 -1.16 -24.76
N LEU A 82 -3.39 -1.48 -23.70
CA LEU A 82 -4.64 -2.24 -23.79
C LEU A 82 -5.69 -1.48 -24.60
N LEU A 83 -5.87 -0.18 -24.32
CA LEU A 83 -6.84 0.67 -25.04
C LEU A 83 -6.50 0.77 -26.53
N ARG A 84 -5.21 0.89 -26.89
CA ARG A 84 -4.77 0.91 -28.29
C ARG A 84 -4.95 -0.44 -28.99
N ALA A 85 -4.68 -1.56 -28.30
CA ALA A 85 -4.93 -2.88 -28.86
C ALA A 85 -6.44 -3.14 -29.07
N MET A 86 -7.27 -2.73 -28.11
CA MET A 86 -8.73 -2.82 -28.19
C MET A 86 -9.30 -1.97 -29.33
N SER A 87 -8.79 -0.74 -29.55
CA SER A 87 -9.26 0.11 -30.65
C SER A 87 -9.00 -0.55 -32.02
N ILE A 88 -7.80 -1.08 -32.23
CA ILE A 88 -7.45 -1.80 -33.47
C ILE A 88 -8.31 -3.06 -33.64
N ALA A 89 -8.51 -3.83 -32.56
CA ALA A 89 -9.34 -5.02 -32.59
C ALA A 89 -10.80 -4.69 -32.93
N SER A 90 -11.35 -3.62 -32.35
CA SER A 90 -12.71 -3.17 -32.61
C SER A 90 -12.91 -2.71 -34.07
N GLU A 91 -11.91 -2.04 -34.64
CA GLU A 91 -11.94 -1.58 -36.01
C GLU A 91 -11.90 -2.75 -37.01
N LYS A 92 -11.07 -3.76 -36.74
CA LYS A 92 -11.04 -5.00 -37.55
C LYS A 92 -12.33 -5.82 -37.40
N ALA A 93 -12.90 -5.88 -36.20
CA ALA A 93 -14.17 -6.55 -35.97
C ALA A 93 -15.32 -5.88 -36.74
N ALA A 94 -15.38 -4.54 -36.71
CA ALA A 94 -16.36 -3.77 -37.47
C ALA A 94 -16.22 -4.01 -38.98
N TYR A 95 -14.99 -4.03 -39.50
CA TYR A 95 -14.71 -4.31 -40.90
C TYR A 95 -15.20 -5.70 -41.32
N ALA A 96 -14.86 -6.74 -40.56
CA ALA A 96 -15.31 -8.10 -40.82
C ALA A 96 -16.84 -8.22 -40.77
N GLN A 97 -17.48 -7.55 -39.81
CA GLN A 97 -18.93 -7.56 -39.65
C GLN A 97 -19.65 -6.86 -40.83
N GLN A 98 -19.06 -5.79 -41.35
CA GLN A 98 -19.58 -5.08 -42.52
C GLN A 98 -19.45 -5.92 -43.80
N GLN A 99 -18.35 -6.66 -43.95
CA GLN A 99 -18.12 -7.56 -45.08
C GLN A 99 -19.12 -8.74 -45.08
N VAL A 100 -19.38 -9.32 -43.90
CA VAL A 100 -20.41 -10.37 -43.76
C VAL A 100 -21.82 -9.84 -44.07
N ARG A 101 -22.15 -8.61 -43.62
CA ARG A 101 -23.45 -8.00 -43.93
C ARG A 101 -23.65 -7.75 -45.43
N GLN A 102 -22.60 -7.35 -46.16
CA GLN A 102 -22.67 -7.15 -47.62
C GLN A 102 -22.86 -8.46 -48.39
N ILE A 103 -22.26 -9.56 -47.91
CA ILE A 103 -22.41 -10.89 -48.53
C ILE A 103 -23.80 -11.49 -48.24
N GLY A 104 -24.35 -11.27 -47.05
CA GLY A 104 -25.68 -11.77 -46.67
C GLY A 104 -26.86 -10.95 -47.21
N SER A 105 -26.61 -9.83 -47.88
CA SER A 105 -27.65 -8.98 -48.51
C SER A 105 -27.80 -9.21 -50.02
N HIS A 106 -27.14 -10.25 -50.57
CA HIS A 106 -27.30 -10.75 -51.94
C HIS A 106 -27.92 -12.15 -51.90
#